data_AF-A0A7J3WFY2-F1
#
_entry.id   AF-A0A7J3WFY2-F1
#
_cell.length_a   1.000
_cell.length_b   1.000
_cell.length_c   1.000
_cell.angle_alpha   90.00
_cell.angle_beta   90.00
_cell.angle_gamma   90.00
#
_symmetry.space_group_name_H-M   'P 1'
#
loop_
_entity.id
_entity.type
_entity.pdbx_description
1 polymer ?
#
loop_
_entity_poly.entity_id
_entity_poly.type
_entity_poly.pdbx_seq_one_letter_code
_entity_poly.pdbx_strand_id
1 'polypeptide(L)'
;MSAKKIVDEIVKLIKDPETVGLATLRHYPMERRIYRWFGACGFSLELVRYEGGRKRRVAVLVEARARTAGRGRLKGYEKSGGSVRCVIAEEVNGGLKYRVLRGSYRDMEELFGAVEAVRSAFYERYRALKPEMKEKEVFHVAGIPDDELLLGV
;
A
#
# COMPACT_ATOMS: atom_id res chain seq x y z
N MET A 1 6.33 4.61 -16.56
CA MET A 1 6.91 4.86 -15.22
C MET A 1 7.32 3.52 -14.63
N SER A 2 8.44 3.39 -13.93
CA SER A 2 8.77 2.14 -13.24
C SER A 2 7.95 2.00 -11.96
N ALA A 3 7.76 0.77 -11.46
CA ALA A 3 7.16 0.53 -10.15
C ALA A 3 7.89 1.30 -9.03
N LYS A 4 9.22 1.49 -9.17
CA LYS A 4 10.05 2.27 -8.25
C LYS A 4 9.51 3.69 -8.02
N LYS A 5 9.11 4.42 -9.07
CA LYS A 5 8.59 5.78 -8.88
C LYS A 5 7.25 5.83 -8.13
N ILE A 6 6.42 4.78 -8.26
CA ILE A 6 5.19 4.66 -7.46
C ILE A 6 5.55 4.41 -5.99
N VAL A 7 6.53 3.54 -5.73
CA VAL A 7 7.04 3.30 -4.38
C VAL A 7 7.57 4.58 -3.76
N ASP A 8 8.40 5.35 -4.48
CA ASP A 8 8.98 6.59 -3.98
C ASP A 8 7.88 7.58 -3.55
N GLU A 9 6.79 7.71 -4.31
CA GLU A 9 5.64 8.55 -3.96
C GLU A 9 4.93 8.07 -2.69
N ILE A 10 4.71 6.76 -2.55
CA ILE A 10 4.04 6.18 -1.38
C ILE A 10 4.94 6.31 -0.14
N VAL A 11 6.23 5.98 -0.25
CA VAL A 11 7.20 6.09 0.84
C VAL A 11 7.34 7.55 1.29
N LYS A 12 7.34 8.50 0.36
CA LYS A 12 7.34 9.93 0.68
C LYS A 12 6.14 10.29 1.55
N LEU A 13 4.93 9.87 1.18
CA LEU A 13 3.72 10.12 1.97
C LEU A 13 3.80 9.50 3.38
N ILE A 14 4.29 8.27 3.48
CA ILE A 14 4.43 7.57 4.78
C ILE A 14 5.44 8.27 5.69
N LYS A 15 6.60 8.66 5.14
CA LYS A 15 7.70 9.25 5.90
C LYS A 15 7.52 10.75 6.16
N ASP A 16 6.52 11.37 5.55
CA ASP A 16 6.23 12.78 5.74
C ASP A 16 6.02 13.09 7.23
N PRO A 17 6.71 14.10 7.79
CA PRO A 17 6.54 14.48 9.20
C PRO A 17 5.10 14.82 9.58
N GLU A 18 4.31 15.34 8.64
CA GLU A 18 2.91 15.68 8.84
C GLU A 18 2.00 14.44 8.88
N THR A 19 2.48 13.26 8.50
CA THR A 19 1.71 12.01 8.57
C THR A 19 1.65 11.48 10.00
N VAL A 20 0.63 11.91 10.74
CA VAL A 20 0.42 11.61 12.17
C VAL A 20 -0.35 10.31 12.44
N GLY A 21 -0.84 9.63 11.39
CA GLY A 21 -1.50 8.34 11.51
C GLY A 21 -1.36 7.52 10.23
N LEU A 22 -1.36 6.19 10.38
CA LEU A 22 -1.37 5.26 9.27
C LEU A 22 -2.05 3.95 9.67
N ALA A 23 -2.77 3.35 8.73
CA ALA A 23 -3.42 2.06 8.86
C ALA A 23 -3.28 1.25 7.56
N THR A 24 -3.22 -0.07 7.70
CA THR A 24 -3.23 -0.99 6.57
C THR A 24 -3.72 -2.37 6.99
N LEU A 25 -4.41 -3.06 6.09
CA LEU A 25 -4.83 -4.45 6.25
C LEU A 25 -4.05 -5.31 5.28
N ARG A 26 -2.92 -5.85 5.73
CA ARG A 26 -1.99 -6.59 4.87
C ARG A 26 -1.43 -7.83 5.51
N HIS A 27 -1.27 -8.85 4.67
CA HIS A 27 -0.54 -10.06 4.99
C HIS A 27 0.42 -10.37 3.84
N TYR A 28 1.63 -9.80 3.91
CA TYR A 28 2.62 -9.83 2.83
C TYR A 28 2.96 -11.24 2.31
N PRO A 29 3.20 -12.26 3.16
CA PRO A 29 3.39 -13.63 2.66
C PRO A 29 2.21 -14.17 1.86
N MET A 30 0.98 -13.84 2.27
CA MET A 30 -0.25 -14.28 1.60
C MET A 30 -0.43 -13.55 0.26
N GLU A 31 -0.18 -12.24 0.21
CA GLU A 31 -0.19 -11.47 -1.05
C GLU A 31 0.80 -12.05 -2.07
N ARG A 32 2.00 -12.42 -1.59
CA ARG A 32 3.02 -13.07 -2.42
C ARG A 32 2.54 -14.40 -3.00
N ARG A 33 1.82 -15.20 -2.20
CA ARG A 33 1.23 -16.48 -2.61
C ARG A 33 0.07 -16.28 -3.59
N ILE A 34 -0.84 -15.35 -3.31
CA ILE A 34 -1.96 -14.98 -4.19
C ILE A 34 -1.43 -14.53 -5.55
N TYR A 35 -0.41 -13.67 -5.58
CA TYR A 35 0.19 -13.23 -6.83
C TYR A 35 0.74 -14.40 -7.67
N ARG A 36 1.40 -15.39 -7.04
CA ARG A 36 1.90 -16.58 -7.78
C ARG A 36 0.78 -17.38 -8.43
N TRP A 37 -0.41 -17.41 -7.83
CA TRP A 37 -1.54 -18.19 -8.33
C TRP A 37 -2.35 -17.45 -9.39
N PHE A 38 -2.58 -16.16 -9.18
CA PHE A 38 -3.53 -15.39 -9.99
C PHE A 38 -2.86 -14.35 -10.89
N GLY A 39 -1.57 -14.08 -10.69
CA GLY A 39 -0.84 -13.02 -11.38
C GLY A 39 -1.38 -11.64 -11.00
N ALA A 40 -2.07 -11.52 -9.87
CA ALA A 40 -2.65 -10.27 -9.40
C ALA A 40 -2.56 -10.21 -7.88
N CYS A 41 -2.26 -9.02 -7.36
CA CYS A 41 -2.32 -8.71 -5.94
C CYS A 41 -2.50 -7.20 -5.78
N GLY A 42 -2.77 -6.75 -4.56
CA GLY A 42 -2.90 -5.34 -4.25
C GLY A 42 -2.89 -5.12 -2.76
N PHE A 43 -2.88 -3.85 -2.37
CA PHE A 43 -3.03 -3.42 -1.00
C PHE A 43 -3.57 -2.01 -0.91
N SER A 44 -4.09 -1.66 0.25
CA SER A 44 -4.51 -0.30 0.58
C SER A 44 -3.78 0.23 1.81
N LEU A 45 -3.57 1.54 1.84
CA LEU A 45 -3.11 2.30 3.00
C LEU A 45 -4.09 3.43 3.26
N GLU A 46 -4.35 3.71 4.52
CA GLU A 46 -4.96 4.96 4.96
C GLU A 46 -3.93 5.74 5.76
N LEU A 47 -3.75 7.01 5.45
CA LEU A 47 -2.84 7.92 6.14
C LEU A 47 -3.65 9.10 6.67
N VAL A 48 -3.30 9.56 7.87
CA VAL A 48 -3.83 10.79 8.45
C VAL A 48 -2.70 11.81 8.49
N ARG A 49 -2.90 12.95 7.83
CA ARG A 49 -1.94 14.06 7.77
C ARG A 49 -2.45 15.26 8.56
N TYR A 50 -1.56 15.99 9.21
CA TYR A 50 -1.86 17.23 9.92
C TYR A 50 -1.16 18.41 9.25
N GLU A 51 -1.90 19.09 8.37
CA GLU A 51 -1.41 20.21 7.56
C GLU A 51 -2.13 21.50 7.95
N GLY A 52 -1.39 22.55 8.29
CA GLY A 52 -1.98 23.88 8.54
C GLY A 52 -3.06 23.89 9.63
N GLY A 53 -2.91 23.07 10.67
CA GLY A 53 -3.86 22.97 11.77
C GLY A 53 -5.09 22.08 11.50
N ARG A 54 -5.14 21.36 10.36
CA ARG A 54 -6.27 20.49 10.00
C ARG A 54 -5.82 19.06 9.74
N LYS A 55 -6.60 18.11 10.24
CA LYS A 55 -6.46 16.68 9.88
C LYS A 55 -7.03 16.44 8.49
N ARG A 56 -6.33 15.66 7.67
CA ARG A 56 -6.77 15.20 6.36
C ARG A 56 -6.50 13.71 6.20
N ARG A 57 -7.43 12.99 5.57
CA ARG A 57 -7.26 11.59 5.22
C ARG A 57 -6.73 11.44 3.79
N VAL A 58 -5.77 10.55 3.62
CA VAL A 58 -5.20 10.16 2.33
C VAL A 58 -5.33 8.65 2.20
N ALA A 59 -6.10 8.19 1.22
CA ALA A 59 -6.24 6.78 0.91
C ALA A 59 -5.34 6.44 -0.29
N VAL A 60 -4.61 5.34 -0.19
CA VAL A 60 -3.76 4.81 -1.26
C VAL A 60 -4.24 3.41 -1.59
N LEU A 61 -4.56 3.15 -2.85
CA LEU A 61 -4.89 1.82 -3.37
C LEU A 61 -3.87 1.43 -4.43
N VAL A 62 -3.21 0.29 -4.24
CA VAL A 62 -2.23 -0.25 -5.17
C VAL A 62 -2.70 -1.59 -5.72
N GLU A 63 -2.64 -1.74 -7.03
CA GLU A 63 -3.02 -2.96 -7.75
C GLU A 63 -1.88 -3.34 -8.69
N ALA A 64 -1.38 -4.58 -8.59
CA ALA A 64 -0.39 -5.13 -9.48
C ALA A 64 -0.99 -6.31 -10.26
N ARG A 65 -0.71 -6.37 -11.57
CA ARG A 65 -1.20 -7.44 -12.45
C ARG A 65 -0.16 -7.84 -13.48
N ALA A 66 0.14 -9.14 -13.55
CA ALA A 66 1.03 -9.73 -14.54
C ALA A 66 0.41 -9.62 -15.94
N ARG A 67 1.23 -9.43 -16.97
CA ARG A 67 0.75 -9.23 -18.35
C ARG A 67 -0.12 -10.39 -18.87
N THR A 68 0.17 -11.59 -18.41
CA THR A 68 -0.52 -12.83 -18.80
C THR A 68 -1.57 -13.29 -17.79
N ALA A 69 -1.82 -12.52 -16.72
CA ALA A 69 -2.76 -12.87 -15.67
C ALA A 69 -4.18 -13.12 -16.23
N GLY A 70 -4.70 -14.33 -16.00
CA GLY A 70 -6.00 -14.77 -16.50
C GLY A 70 -5.99 -15.40 -17.90
N ARG A 71 -4.82 -15.58 -18.53
CA ARG A 71 -4.67 -16.27 -19.82
C ARG A 71 -4.14 -17.70 -19.60
N GLY A 72 -5.04 -18.68 -19.44
CA GLY A 72 -4.75 -20.12 -19.58
C GLY A 72 -3.63 -20.71 -18.69
N ARG A 73 -3.23 -21.97 -18.98
CA ARG A 73 -2.36 -22.91 -18.22
C ARG A 73 -0.92 -22.42 -17.87
N LEU A 74 -0.74 -21.23 -17.32
CA LEU A 74 0.57 -20.80 -16.81
C LEU A 74 0.80 -21.33 -15.39
N LYS A 75 1.86 -22.13 -15.22
CA LYS A 75 2.41 -22.49 -13.90
C LYS A 75 3.28 -21.32 -13.42
N GLY A 76 2.68 -20.41 -12.65
CA GLY A 76 3.40 -19.36 -11.93
C GLY A 76 3.69 -18.08 -12.72
N TYR A 77 3.73 -16.95 -12.00
CA TYR A 77 3.97 -15.60 -12.53
C TYR A 77 5.31 -15.00 -12.07
N GLU A 78 6.20 -15.83 -11.51
CA GLU A 78 7.47 -15.42 -10.90
C GLU A 78 8.36 -14.63 -11.85
N LYS A 79 8.44 -15.08 -13.11
CA LYS A 79 9.22 -14.43 -14.17
C LYS A 79 8.39 -13.51 -15.06
N SER A 80 7.11 -13.35 -14.76
CA SER A 80 6.22 -12.52 -15.56
C SER A 80 6.27 -11.08 -15.07
N GLY A 81 6.62 -10.17 -15.97
CA GLY A 81 6.42 -8.74 -15.77
C GLY A 81 4.95 -8.35 -15.86
N GLY A 82 4.66 -7.11 -15.50
CA GLY A 82 3.29 -6.63 -15.45
C GLY A 82 3.18 -5.14 -15.22
N SER A 83 1.98 -4.71 -14.86
CA SER A 83 1.63 -3.33 -14.58
C SER A 83 1.26 -3.13 -13.13
N VAL A 84 1.57 -1.96 -12.59
CA VAL A 84 1.08 -1.45 -11.30
C VAL A 84 0.22 -0.23 -11.55
N ARG A 85 -0.93 -0.17 -10.89
CA ARG A 85 -1.76 1.01 -10.77
C ARG A 85 -1.76 1.44 -9.32
N CYS A 86 -1.56 2.71 -9.06
CA CYS A 86 -1.71 3.31 -7.73
C CYS A 86 -2.71 4.46 -7.83
N VAL A 87 -3.70 4.47 -6.95
CA VAL A 87 -4.68 5.54 -6.81
C VAL A 87 -4.45 6.17 -5.45
N ILE A 88 -4.24 7.48 -5.43
CA ILE A 88 -4.15 8.28 -4.21
C ILE A 88 -5.39 9.16 -4.19
N ALA A 89 -6.20 9.05 -3.15
CA ALA A 89 -7.36 9.89 -2.92
C ALA A 89 -7.12 10.74 -1.67
N GLU A 90 -7.29 12.05 -1.80
CA GLU A 90 -7.09 13.01 -0.73
C GLU A 90 -8.39 13.78 -0.48
N GLU A 91 -8.76 13.94 0.78
CA GLU A 91 -9.89 14.80 1.15
C GLU A 91 -9.47 16.27 1.10
N VAL A 92 -10.12 17.04 0.22
CA VAL A 92 -9.87 18.47 0.02
C VAL A 92 -11.20 19.20 -0.05
N ASN A 93 -11.43 20.13 0.89
CA ASN A 93 -12.62 20.99 0.94
C ASN A 93 -13.97 20.24 0.87
N GLY A 94 -14.07 19.08 1.55
CA GLY A 94 -15.30 18.27 1.59
C GLY A 94 -15.53 17.39 0.35
N GLY A 95 -14.55 17.30 -0.56
CA GLY A 95 -14.56 16.39 -1.70
C GLY A 95 -13.30 15.54 -1.78
N LEU A 96 -13.32 14.51 -2.64
CA LEU A 96 -12.18 13.64 -2.88
C LEU A 96 -11.44 14.06 -4.16
N LYS A 97 -10.15 14.36 -4.03
CA LYS A 97 -9.25 14.57 -5.15
C LYS A 97 -8.47 13.30 -5.42
N TYR A 98 -8.55 12.80 -6.64
CA TYR A 98 -7.88 11.57 -7.05
C TYR A 98 -6.64 11.85 -7.91
N ARG A 99 -5.57 11.10 -7.67
CA ARG A 99 -4.37 11.03 -8.49
C ARG A 99 -4.09 9.58 -8.85
N VAL A 100 -3.95 9.28 -10.13
CA VAL A 100 -3.67 7.91 -10.60
C VAL A 100 -2.27 7.84 -11.19
N LEU A 101 -1.43 6.99 -10.60
CA LEU A 101 -0.11 6.66 -11.07
C LEU A 101 -0.12 5.27 -11.74
N ARG A 102 0.60 5.13 -12.85
CA ARG A 102 0.73 3.87 -13.56
C ARG A 102 2.20 3.55 -13.80
N GLY A 103 2.56 2.29 -13.58
CA GLY A 103 3.91 1.81 -13.81
C GLY A 103 3.95 0.35 -14.23
N SER A 104 5.17 -0.15 -14.36
CA SER A 104 5.45 -1.54 -14.74
C SER A 104 6.59 -2.11 -13.92
N TYR A 105 6.64 -3.44 -13.85
CA TYR A 105 7.73 -4.22 -13.27
C TYR A 105 8.12 -5.36 -14.23
N ARG A 106 9.35 -5.84 -14.13
CA ARG A 106 9.91 -6.87 -15.02
C ARG A 106 9.60 -8.29 -14.55
N ASP A 107 9.54 -8.50 -13.24
CA ASP A 107 9.28 -9.81 -12.63
C ASP A 107 8.77 -9.67 -11.19
N MET A 108 8.51 -10.82 -10.55
CA MET A 108 8.05 -10.88 -9.17
C MET A 108 9.09 -10.38 -8.17
N GLU A 109 10.38 -10.50 -8.45
CA GLU A 109 11.43 -10.03 -7.54
C GLU A 109 11.43 -8.50 -7.48
N GLU A 110 11.36 -7.83 -8.64
CA GLU A 110 11.21 -6.38 -8.70
C GLU A 110 9.91 -5.91 -8.01
N LEU A 111 8.79 -6.59 -8.25
CA LEU A 111 7.50 -6.24 -7.64
C LEU A 111 7.55 -6.36 -6.11
N PHE A 112 8.03 -7.49 -5.57
CA PHE A 112 8.02 -7.71 -4.13
C PHE A 112 9.17 -6.99 -3.41
N GLY A 113 10.28 -6.68 -4.08
CA GLY A 113 11.28 -5.75 -3.56
C GLY A 113 10.71 -4.34 -3.39
N ALA A 114 9.92 -3.87 -4.36
CA ALA A 114 9.18 -2.61 -4.26
C ALA A 114 8.15 -2.62 -3.10
N VAL A 115 7.43 -3.72 -2.94
CA VAL A 115 6.47 -3.90 -1.83
C VAL A 115 7.18 -3.89 -0.47
N GLU A 116 8.34 -4.53 -0.35
CA GLU A 116 9.12 -4.58 0.89
C GLU A 116 9.63 -3.20 1.31
N ALA A 117 9.98 -2.33 0.36
CA ALA A 117 10.34 -0.95 0.64
C ALA A 117 9.18 -0.16 1.27
N VAL A 118 7.96 -0.33 0.74
CA VAL A 118 6.74 0.27 1.33
C VAL A 118 6.48 -0.32 2.71
N ARG A 119 6.63 -1.65 2.89
CA ARG A 119 6.48 -2.34 4.18
C ARG A 119 7.41 -1.78 5.24
N SER A 120 8.69 -1.68 4.90
CA SER A 120 9.73 -1.16 5.78
C SER A 120 9.43 0.27 6.20
N ALA A 121 9.07 1.14 5.24
CA ALA A 121 8.71 2.53 5.53
C ALA A 121 7.47 2.62 6.44
N PHE A 122 6.45 1.80 6.20
CA PHE A 122 5.25 1.72 7.03
C PHE A 122 5.60 1.38 8.47
N TYR A 123 6.37 0.31 8.70
CA TYR A 123 6.74 -0.13 10.05
C TYR A 123 7.68 0.85 10.76
N GLU A 124 8.58 1.50 10.03
CA GLU A 124 9.43 2.56 10.57
C GLU A 124 8.58 3.72 11.11
N ARG A 125 7.64 4.24 10.31
CA ARG A 125 6.74 5.31 10.76
C ARG A 125 5.80 4.83 11.87
N TYR A 126 5.28 3.62 11.75
CA TYR A 126 4.39 3.03 12.74
C TYR A 126 5.05 2.96 14.13
N ARG A 127 6.29 2.47 14.22
CA ARG A 127 7.06 2.43 15.47
C ARG A 127 7.35 3.82 16.01
N ALA A 128 7.58 4.81 15.15
CA ALA A 128 7.77 6.19 15.58
C ALA A 128 6.48 6.78 16.21
N LEU A 129 5.30 6.41 15.70
CA LEU A 129 4.01 6.87 16.22
C LEU A 129 3.50 6.04 17.41
N LYS A 130 3.88 4.76 17.52
CA LYS A 130 3.45 3.84 18.57
C LYS A 130 4.62 2.97 19.06
N PRO A 131 5.58 3.56 19.81
CA PRO A 131 6.84 2.91 20.20
C PRO A 131 6.66 1.69 21.10
N GLU A 132 5.53 1.59 21.81
CA GLU A 132 5.26 0.52 22.77
C GLU A 132 4.69 -0.77 22.13
N MET A 133 4.34 -0.76 20.84
CA MET A 133 3.75 -1.94 20.21
C MET A 133 4.80 -2.91 19.67
N LYS A 134 4.75 -4.16 20.14
CA LYS A 134 5.50 -5.28 19.56
C LYS A 134 4.89 -5.69 18.22
N GLU A 135 5.73 -5.97 17.22
CA GLU A 135 5.31 -6.42 15.89
C GLU A 135 4.38 -7.64 16.01
N LYS A 136 3.09 -7.43 15.75
CA LYS A 136 2.18 -8.53 15.42
C LYS A 136 1.92 -8.47 13.92
N GLU A 137 2.31 -9.51 13.20
CA GLU A 137 1.82 -9.73 11.85
C GLU A 137 0.30 -9.93 11.92
N VAL A 138 -0.41 -9.28 10.99
CA VAL A 138 -1.87 -9.27 10.85
C VAL A 138 -2.56 -8.30 11.83
N PHE A 139 -2.82 -7.09 11.31
CA PHE A 139 -3.65 -6.01 11.86
C PHE A 139 -2.93 -4.95 12.72
N HIS A 140 -2.74 -3.75 12.13
CA HIS A 140 -2.19 -2.57 12.80
C HIS A 140 -3.22 -1.44 12.77
N VAL A 141 -3.82 -1.16 13.93
CA VAL A 141 -4.62 0.05 14.17
C VAL A 141 -3.96 0.86 15.29
N ALA A 142 -3.73 2.14 15.00
CA ALA A 142 -3.24 3.12 15.97
C ALA A 142 -3.95 4.46 15.73
N GLY A 143 -4.66 4.96 16.75
CA GLY A 143 -5.26 6.30 16.73
C GLY A 143 -6.60 6.44 15.98
N ILE A 144 -7.24 5.33 15.61
CA ILE A 144 -8.62 5.30 15.09
C ILE A 144 -9.47 4.52 16.10
N PRO A 145 -10.54 5.11 16.67
CA PRO A 145 -11.50 4.39 17.52
C PRO A 145 -12.12 3.18 16.80
N ASP A 146 -12.40 2.10 17.54
CA ASP A 146 -12.86 0.83 16.96
C ASP A 146 -14.20 0.96 16.21
N ASP A 147 -15.03 1.94 16.58
CA ASP A 147 -16.30 2.29 15.94
C ASP A 147 -16.16 3.07 14.62
N GLU A 148 -14.97 3.62 14.35
CA GLU A 148 -14.61 4.25 13.08
C GLU A 148 -13.93 3.29 12.10
N LEU A 149 -13.61 2.07 12.55
CA LEU A 149 -13.06 1.03 11.70
C LEU A 149 -14.18 0.43 10.84
N LEU A 150 -14.17 0.72 9.53
CA LEU A 150 -15.01 0.02 8.53
C LEU A 150 -14.47 -1.39 8.25
N LEU A 151 -14.30 -2.17 9.31
CA LEU A 151 -13.93 -3.57 9.26
C LEU A 151 -15.20 -4.37 9.46
N GLY A 152 -15.84 -4.73 8.34
CA GLY A 152 -16.74 -5.86 8.36
C GLY A 152 -15.99 -7.06 8.93
N VAL A 153 -16.51 -7.59 10.02
CA VAL A 153 -16.07 -8.84 10.67
C VAL A 153 -16.12 -9.99 9.67
#